data_AF-A0A949ZTE7-F1
#
_entry.id   AF-A0A949ZTE7-F1
#
_cell.length_a   1.000
_cell.length_b   1.000
_cell.length_c   1.000
_cell.angle_alpha   90.00
_cell.angle_beta   90.00
_cell.angle_gamma   90.00
#
_symmetry.space_group_name_H-M   'P 1'
#
loop_
_entity.id
_entity.type
_entity.pdbx_description
1 polymer ?
#
loop_
_entity_poly.entity_id
_entity_poly.type
_entity_poly.pdbx_seq_one_letter_code
_entity_poly.pdbx_strand_id
1 'polypeptide(L)'
;MAASVRLEDFPLRSYDKLRYGDTDRQGHINNSVFTTLLETGRVELAYRDGKPLMDPGCSFVIARLEVDFVSEILWPGRVDIGTRVQSIGRSSLRLEQALFQDGRLVGRAESVIVQVNDETRKSQPFSAAAVDGLKRFAGAAMPTVRTTASSPHGTATDAPFSLRKATLDDRGALESLIARSARALTLGAYTPRQVETALRAAFGVDTQLIRDGTYLVAEADGAIVGCGGWSKRRTLFGGDSQAHRDSAELNPTRDAAKIRAFFIDPAWARKGIGRALLERSEAEARSSGFRRFELMAMLSGVDFYRSQGYQPGAPVQYQLEPGLSIEFLPMSKSA
;
A
#
# COMPACT_ATOMS: atom_id res chain seq x y z
N MET A 1 -8.02 -27.11 -7.65
CA MET A 1 -8.58 -26.35 -6.51
C MET A 1 -7.51 -26.27 -5.44
N ALA A 2 -7.06 -25.08 -5.03
CA ALA A 2 -6.14 -24.97 -3.90
C ALA A 2 -6.87 -25.37 -2.62
N ALA A 3 -6.26 -26.20 -1.78
CA ALA A 3 -6.86 -26.63 -0.51
C ALA A 3 -7.18 -25.40 0.35
N SER A 4 -8.42 -25.30 0.86
CA SER A 4 -8.79 -24.24 1.80
C SER A 4 -8.07 -24.47 3.12
N VAL A 5 -7.46 -23.42 3.66
CA VAL A 5 -6.76 -23.48 4.96
C VAL A 5 -7.77 -23.62 6.07
N ARG A 6 -7.53 -24.53 7.00
CA ARG A 6 -8.42 -24.82 8.13
C ARG A 6 -7.69 -24.59 9.45
N LEU A 7 -8.45 -24.31 10.51
CA LEU A 7 -7.88 -24.10 11.85
C LEU A 7 -7.09 -25.33 12.32
N GLU A 8 -7.53 -26.53 11.93
CA GLU A 8 -6.84 -27.76 12.30
C GLU A 8 -5.43 -27.91 11.71
N ASP A 9 -5.11 -27.16 10.66
CA ASP A 9 -3.79 -27.18 10.02
C ASP A 9 -2.71 -26.47 10.86
N PHE A 10 -3.10 -25.84 11.97
CA PHE A 10 -2.21 -25.11 12.88
C PHE A 10 -1.93 -25.89 14.18
N PRO A 11 -0.66 -26.01 14.60
CA PRO A 11 -0.26 -26.68 15.83
C PRO A 11 -0.59 -25.87 17.09
N LEU A 12 -0.57 -24.53 17.00
CA LEU A 12 -1.05 -23.65 18.05
C LEU A 12 -2.41 -23.08 17.64
N ARG A 13 -3.39 -23.26 18.53
CA ARG A 13 -4.74 -22.73 18.37
C ARG A 13 -5.11 -21.99 19.65
N SER A 14 -5.51 -20.74 19.52
CA SER A 14 -6.02 -19.88 20.59
C SER A 14 -7.31 -19.21 20.12
N TYR A 15 -7.94 -18.40 20.96
CA TYR A 15 -9.12 -17.64 20.57
C TYR A 15 -9.23 -16.36 21.39
N ASP A 16 -9.97 -15.38 20.85
CA ASP A 16 -10.37 -14.17 21.55
C ASP A 16 -11.87 -13.96 21.47
N LYS A 17 -12.46 -13.47 22.58
CA LYS A 17 -13.84 -13.01 22.59
C LYS A 17 -13.91 -11.58 22.05
N LEU A 18 -14.79 -11.35 21.08
CA LEU A 18 -15.03 -10.02 20.53
C LEU A 18 -15.78 -9.15 21.53
N ARG A 19 -15.27 -7.95 21.76
CA ARG A 19 -15.89 -6.92 22.58
C ARG A 19 -16.74 -6.04 21.69
N TYR A 20 -17.81 -5.48 22.24
CA TYR A 20 -18.61 -4.50 21.50
C TYR A 20 -17.74 -3.30 21.07
N GLY A 21 -16.80 -2.88 21.92
CA GLY A 21 -15.85 -1.81 21.61
C GLY A 21 -14.82 -2.12 20.52
N ASP A 22 -14.76 -3.35 20.01
CA ASP A 22 -13.92 -3.71 18.86
C ASP A 22 -14.60 -3.37 17.52
N THR A 23 -15.89 -3.03 17.55
CA THR A 23 -16.67 -2.64 16.37
C THR A 23 -16.36 -1.21 15.93
N ASP A 24 -16.43 -0.95 14.63
CA ASP A 24 -16.34 0.38 14.06
C ASP A 24 -17.70 0.87 13.52
N ARG A 25 -17.71 2.07 12.93
CA ARG A 25 -18.93 2.71 12.40
C ARG A 25 -19.60 1.89 11.28
N GLN A 26 -18.89 0.99 10.61
CA GLN A 26 -19.44 0.14 9.55
C GLN A 26 -20.18 -1.08 10.11
N GLY A 27 -20.15 -1.30 11.44
CA GLY A 27 -20.86 -2.40 12.10
C GLY A 27 -20.05 -3.69 12.18
N HIS A 28 -18.80 -3.69 11.70
CA HIS A 28 -17.89 -4.84 11.73
C HIS A 28 -16.72 -4.56 12.67
N ILE A 29 -15.92 -5.57 12.97
CA ILE A 29 -14.70 -5.41 13.77
C ILE A 29 -13.68 -4.57 13.01
N ASN A 30 -13.12 -3.58 13.70
CA ASN A 30 -12.13 -2.67 13.14
C ASN A 30 -10.88 -3.42 12.65
N ASN A 31 -10.33 -3.02 11.50
CA ASN A 31 -9.15 -3.67 10.93
C ASN A 31 -7.92 -3.67 11.86
N SER A 32 -7.76 -2.67 12.72
CA SER A 32 -6.67 -2.61 13.70
C SER A 32 -6.76 -3.75 14.72
N VAL A 33 -7.98 -4.21 15.05
CA VAL A 33 -8.21 -5.30 16.00
C VAL A 33 -7.67 -6.62 15.45
N PHE A 34 -7.59 -6.82 14.13
CA PHE A 34 -6.94 -8.02 13.57
C PHE A 34 -5.50 -8.17 14.07
N THR A 35 -4.76 -7.06 14.19
CA THR A 35 -3.38 -7.11 14.69
C THR A 35 -3.29 -7.49 16.16
N THR A 36 -4.29 -7.08 16.96
CA THR A 36 -4.48 -7.47 18.36
C THR A 36 -4.87 -8.94 18.49
N LEU A 37 -5.78 -9.45 17.67
CA LEU A 37 -6.14 -10.87 17.64
C LEU A 37 -4.92 -11.75 17.30
N LEU A 38 -4.11 -11.31 16.33
CA LEU A 38 -2.86 -11.99 15.98
C LEU A 38 -1.82 -11.93 17.10
N GLU A 39 -1.84 -10.88 17.93
CA GLU A 39 -0.96 -10.77 19.10
C GLU A 39 -1.24 -11.88 20.10
N THR A 40 -2.51 -12.20 20.38
CA THR A 40 -2.89 -13.33 21.24
C THR A 40 -2.21 -14.63 20.81
N GLY A 41 -2.23 -14.95 19.50
CA GLY A 41 -1.52 -16.13 18.98
C GLY A 41 0.00 -16.09 19.20
N ARG A 42 0.62 -14.90 19.09
CA ARG A 42 2.07 -14.73 19.32
C ARG A 42 2.43 -14.83 20.80
N VAL A 43 1.62 -14.26 21.69
CA VAL A 43 1.83 -14.30 23.14
C VAL A 43 1.62 -15.73 23.65
N GLU A 44 0.56 -16.40 23.21
CA GLU A 44 0.31 -17.82 23.49
C GLU A 44 1.47 -18.70 23.02
N LEU A 45 2.05 -18.42 21.84
CA LEU A 45 3.25 -19.12 21.39
C LEU A 45 4.43 -18.84 22.33
N ALA A 46 4.67 -17.57 22.63
CA ALA A 46 5.83 -17.13 23.38
C ALA A 46 5.85 -17.63 24.82
N TYR A 47 4.68 -17.77 25.46
CA TYR A 47 4.56 -18.07 26.90
C TYR A 47 3.80 -19.36 27.23
N ARG A 48 3.55 -20.23 26.24
CA ARG A 48 2.80 -21.48 26.47
C ARG A 48 3.39 -22.29 27.62
N ASP A 49 2.50 -22.86 28.43
CA ASP A 49 2.86 -23.75 29.56
C ASP A 49 3.81 -23.10 30.59
N GLY A 50 3.83 -21.77 30.67
CA GLY A 50 4.65 -21.00 31.62
C GLY A 50 6.16 -21.05 31.34
N LYS A 51 6.57 -21.53 30.16
CA LYS A 51 7.99 -21.60 29.75
C LYS A 51 8.21 -20.71 28.52
N PRO A 52 8.82 -19.53 28.68
CA PRO A 52 9.14 -18.65 27.57
C PRO A 52 9.94 -19.37 26.49
N LEU A 53 9.54 -19.22 25.22
CA LEU A 53 10.30 -19.74 24.07
C LEU A 53 11.49 -18.87 23.67
N MET A 54 11.63 -17.70 24.29
CA MET A 54 12.80 -16.84 24.21
C MET A 54 13.85 -17.24 25.25
N ASP A 55 15.12 -16.94 24.96
CA ASP A 55 16.18 -17.14 25.94
C ASP A 55 16.03 -16.21 27.17
N PRO A 56 16.53 -16.62 28.35
CA PRO A 56 16.53 -15.76 29.54
C PRO A 56 17.19 -14.40 29.27
N GLY A 57 16.59 -13.33 29.79
CA GLY A 57 17.06 -11.95 29.57
C GLY A 57 16.86 -11.44 28.13
N CYS A 58 16.02 -12.12 27.35
CA CYS A 58 15.64 -11.68 26.01
C CYS A 58 14.13 -11.45 25.89
N SER A 59 13.77 -10.63 24.91
CA SER A 59 12.40 -10.36 24.49
C SER A 59 12.21 -10.64 23.00
N PHE A 60 10.96 -10.89 22.62
CA PHE A 60 10.55 -11.00 21.22
C PHE A 60 10.03 -9.65 20.72
N VAL A 61 10.63 -9.16 19.64
CA VAL A 61 10.26 -7.89 19.00
C VAL A 61 9.76 -8.17 17.58
N ILE A 62 8.61 -7.60 17.21
CA ILE A 62 8.09 -7.71 15.85
C ILE A 62 8.86 -6.75 14.93
N ALA A 63 9.53 -7.29 13.92
CA ALA A 63 10.26 -6.52 12.90
C ALA A 63 9.44 -6.30 11.62
N ARG A 64 8.48 -7.19 11.33
CA ARG A 64 7.54 -7.08 10.19
C ARG A 64 6.24 -7.78 10.53
N LEU A 65 5.12 -7.21 10.12
CA LEU A 65 3.80 -7.82 10.16
C LEU A 65 3.08 -7.50 8.85
N GLU A 66 2.60 -8.54 8.18
CA GLU A 66 1.76 -8.46 6.98
C GLU A 66 0.46 -9.17 7.25
N VAL A 67 -0.65 -8.54 6.91
CA VAL A 67 -2.00 -9.07 7.15
C VAL A 67 -2.80 -8.96 5.87
N ASP A 68 -3.32 -10.09 5.42
CA ASP A 68 -4.35 -10.15 4.40
C ASP A 68 -5.73 -10.27 5.09
N PHE A 69 -6.59 -9.28 4.85
CA PHE A 69 -7.98 -9.29 5.30
C PHE A 69 -8.80 -10.10 4.28
N VAL A 70 -9.22 -11.30 4.64
CA VAL A 70 -9.95 -12.21 3.74
C VAL A 70 -11.44 -11.87 3.75
N SER A 71 -12.00 -11.55 4.91
CA SER A 71 -13.39 -11.13 5.06
C SER A 71 -13.65 -10.43 6.39
N GLU A 72 -14.78 -9.73 6.49
CA GLU A 72 -15.22 -9.09 7.73
C GLU A 72 -15.44 -10.06 8.89
N ILE A 73 -15.26 -9.54 10.10
CA ILE A 73 -15.57 -10.19 11.37
C ILE A 73 -16.73 -9.41 11.99
N LEU A 74 -17.75 -10.11 12.48
CA LEU A 74 -18.94 -9.50 13.07
C LEU A 74 -18.98 -9.69 14.58
N TRP A 75 -19.54 -8.71 15.28
CA TRP A 75 -19.93 -8.87 16.68
C TRP A 75 -21.41 -9.27 16.76
N PRO A 76 -21.86 -10.09 17.74
CA PRO A 76 -21.07 -10.75 18.79
C PRO A 76 -20.41 -12.04 18.31
N GLY A 77 -19.36 -12.48 19.02
CA GLY A 77 -18.74 -13.76 18.74
C GLY A 77 -17.34 -13.89 19.33
N ARG A 78 -16.61 -14.89 18.83
CA ARG A 78 -15.19 -15.06 19.08
C ARG A 78 -14.46 -15.26 17.76
N VAL A 79 -13.15 -15.08 17.78
CA VAL A 79 -12.26 -15.38 16.66
C VAL A 79 -11.29 -16.46 17.11
N ASP A 80 -11.25 -17.56 16.38
CA ASP A 80 -10.25 -18.60 16.58
C ASP A 80 -8.97 -18.26 15.79
N ILE A 81 -7.82 -18.49 16.39
CA ILE A 81 -6.51 -18.06 15.88
C ILE A 81 -5.64 -19.30 15.71
N GLY A 82 -5.25 -19.60 14.47
CA GLY A 82 -4.21 -20.57 14.16
C GLY A 82 -2.85 -19.88 14.09
N THR A 83 -1.83 -20.45 14.75
CA THR A 83 -0.45 -19.95 14.70
C THR A 83 0.51 -21.10 14.46
N ARG A 84 1.53 -20.87 13.63
CA ARG A 84 2.65 -21.79 13.46
C ARG A 84 3.95 -21.06 13.17
N VAL A 85 5.06 -21.76 13.42
CA VAL A 85 6.40 -21.35 13.01
C VAL A 85 6.63 -21.81 11.58
N GLN A 86 6.83 -20.87 10.67
CA GLN A 86 7.13 -21.13 9.26
C GLN A 86 8.62 -21.42 9.07
N SER A 87 9.49 -20.61 9.67
CA SER A 87 10.94 -20.80 9.62
C SER A 87 11.63 -20.20 10.85
N ILE A 88 12.77 -20.77 11.22
CA ILE A 88 13.63 -20.31 12.31
C ILE A 88 14.99 -19.94 11.71
N GLY A 89 15.37 -18.68 11.85
CA GLY A 89 16.70 -18.17 11.51
C GLY A 89 17.63 -18.14 12.73
N ARG A 90 18.74 -17.42 12.62
CA ARG A 90 19.74 -17.34 13.70
C ARG A 90 19.19 -16.69 14.97
N SER A 91 18.52 -15.56 14.83
CA SER A 91 17.98 -14.72 15.93
C SER A 91 16.57 -14.21 15.62
N SER A 92 15.91 -14.83 14.64
CA SER A 92 14.58 -14.44 14.19
C SER A 92 13.76 -15.65 13.79
N LEU A 93 12.44 -15.55 13.89
CA LEU A 93 11.51 -16.55 13.39
C LEU A 93 10.44 -15.90 12.51
N ARG A 94 9.99 -16.64 11.51
CA ARG A 94 8.79 -16.29 10.74
C ARG A 94 7.61 -17.07 11.27
N LEU A 95 6.52 -16.38 11.56
CA LEU A 95 5.24 -17.00 11.91
C LEU A 95 4.26 -16.84 10.77
N GLU A 96 3.46 -17.88 10.56
CA GLU A 96 2.23 -17.82 9.80
C GLU A 96 1.05 -17.93 10.77
N GLN A 97 0.05 -17.07 10.58
CA GLN A 97 -1.15 -17.04 11.40
C GLN A 97 -2.40 -16.94 10.53
N ALA A 98 -3.51 -17.47 11.02
CA ALA A 98 -4.82 -17.36 10.39
C ALA A 98 -5.90 -17.11 11.44
N LEU A 99 -6.88 -16.29 11.09
CA LEU A 99 -8.03 -15.94 11.90
C LEU A 99 -9.27 -16.59 11.30
N PHE A 100 -10.13 -17.13 12.16
CA PHE A 100 -11.38 -17.78 11.77
C PHE A 100 -12.54 -17.26 12.62
N GLN A 101 -13.67 -16.98 11.97
CA GLN A 101 -14.96 -16.77 12.64
C GLN A 101 -15.93 -17.81 12.13
N ASP A 102 -16.53 -18.58 13.04
CA ASP A 102 -17.46 -19.67 12.72
C ASP A 102 -16.89 -20.68 11.70
N GLY A 103 -15.60 -21.00 11.84
CA GLY A 103 -14.87 -21.91 10.95
C GLY A 103 -14.48 -21.33 9.59
N ARG A 104 -14.89 -20.10 9.28
CA ARG A 104 -14.55 -19.40 8.03
C ARG A 104 -13.26 -18.59 8.19
N LEU A 105 -12.34 -18.72 7.24
CA LEU A 105 -11.11 -17.91 7.20
C LEU A 105 -11.47 -16.43 6.99
N VAL A 106 -11.12 -15.58 7.95
CA VAL A 106 -11.40 -14.12 7.93
C VAL A 106 -10.15 -13.28 7.76
N GLY A 107 -8.99 -13.81 8.14
CA GLY A 107 -7.70 -13.13 7.93
C GLY A 107 -6.54 -14.12 7.95
N ARG A 108 -5.43 -13.73 7.34
CA ARG A 108 -4.15 -14.44 7.47
C ARG A 108 -3.01 -13.45 7.58
N ALA A 109 -1.92 -13.87 8.20
CA ALA A 109 -0.80 -12.99 8.44
C ALA A 109 0.53 -13.73 8.42
N GLU A 110 1.56 -13.02 7.99
CA GLU A 110 2.95 -13.40 8.20
C GLU A 110 3.63 -12.37 9.11
N SER A 111 4.44 -12.83 10.05
CA SER A 111 5.23 -11.93 10.90
C SER A 111 6.67 -12.40 11.05
N VAL A 112 7.58 -11.44 11.15
CA VAL A 112 8.99 -11.67 11.49
C VAL A 112 9.20 -11.18 12.92
N ILE A 113 9.53 -12.11 13.80
CA ILE A 113 9.87 -11.83 15.20
C ILE A 113 11.38 -11.99 15.37
N VAL A 114 12.01 -11.07 16.09
CA VAL A 114 13.45 -11.07 16.41
C VAL A 114 13.61 -11.23 17.91
N GLN A 115 14.51 -12.12 18.33
CA GLN A 115 14.96 -12.20 19.72
C GLN A 115 15.98 -11.10 19.97
N VAL A 116 15.71 -10.28 20.98
CA VAL A 116 16.54 -9.13 21.37
C VAL A 116 16.96 -9.31 22.83
N ASN A 117 18.25 -9.17 23.10
CA ASN A 117 18.78 -9.15 24.46
C ASN A 117 18.35 -7.85 25.15
N ASP A 118 17.78 -7.95 26.35
CA ASP A 118 17.17 -6.80 27.03
C ASP A 118 18.20 -5.77 27.50
N GLU A 119 19.39 -6.22 27.92
CA GLU A 119 20.47 -5.35 28.39
C GLU A 119 21.12 -4.58 27.23
N THR A 120 21.52 -5.30 26.18
CA THR A 120 22.28 -4.73 25.06
C THR A 120 21.40 -4.14 23.97
N ARG A 121 20.10 -4.45 23.96
CA ARG A 121 19.12 -4.08 22.93
C ARG A 121 19.50 -4.55 21.52
N LYS A 122 20.37 -5.55 21.41
CA LYS A 122 20.83 -6.13 20.14
C LYS A 122 20.19 -7.50 19.90
N SER A 123 20.14 -7.91 18.63
CA SER A 123 19.66 -9.25 18.26
C SER A 123 20.54 -10.32 18.91
N GLN A 124 19.93 -11.30 19.56
CA GLN A 124 20.63 -12.43 20.19
C GLN A 124 20.25 -13.74 19.48
N PRO A 125 21.23 -14.56 19.06
CA PRO A 125 20.94 -15.89 18.53
C PRO A 125 20.13 -16.74 19.50
N PHE A 126 19.21 -17.55 18.99
CA PHE A 126 18.47 -18.51 19.81
C PHE A 126 19.41 -19.59 20.36
N SER A 127 19.21 -19.98 21.61
CA SER A 127 19.78 -21.23 22.14
C SER A 127 19.18 -22.46 21.46
N ALA A 128 19.87 -23.59 21.58
CA ALA A 128 19.34 -24.88 21.09
C ALA A 128 17.98 -25.23 21.73
N ALA A 129 17.81 -24.93 23.02
CA ALA A 129 16.56 -25.18 23.74
C ALA A 129 15.39 -24.33 23.19
N ALA A 130 15.64 -23.05 22.90
CA ALA A 130 14.66 -22.17 22.27
C ALA A 130 14.26 -22.67 20.87
N VAL A 131 15.26 -23.05 20.05
CA VAL A 131 15.02 -23.62 18.71
C VAL A 131 14.18 -24.90 18.80
N ASP A 132 14.50 -25.81 19.72
CA ASP A 132 13.75 -27.06 19.88
C ASP A 132 12.34 -26.85 20.41
N GLY A 133 12.11 -25.83 21.24
CA GLY A 133 10.78 -25.40 21.65
C GLY A 133 9.96 -24.86 20.46
N LEU A 134 10.54 -23.97 19.67
CA LEU A 134 9.91 -23.38 18.49
C LEU A 134 9.55 -24.41 17.41
N LYS A 135 10.42 -25.42 17.19
CA LYS A 135 10.18 -26.50 16.21
C LYS A 135 8.91 -27.31 16.49
N ARG A 136 8.44 -27.37 17.74
CA ARG A 136 7.19 -28.08 18.10
C ARG A 136 5.95 -27.42 17.47
N PHE A 137 6.07 -26.16 17.10
CA PHE A 137 5.02 -25.39 16.44
C PHE A 137 5.28 -25.20 14.94
N ALA A 138 6.23 -25.92 14.37
CA ALA A 138 6.43 -25.94 12.93
C ALA A 138 5.26 -26.67 12.23
N GLY A 139 4.92 -26.22 11.02
CA GLY A 139 3.87 -26.84 10.20
C GLY A 139 4.14 -26.64 8.72
N ALA A 140 3.46 -27.41 7.87
CA ALA A 140 3.55 -27.25 6.42
C ALA A 140 3.10 -25.84 6.02
N ALA A 141 3.90 -25.13 5.21
CA ALA A 141 3.61 -23.76 4.79
C ALA A 141 2.20 -23.63 4.19
N MET A 142 1.56 -22.48 4.41
CA MET A 142 0.20 -22.27 3.92
C MET A 142 0.31 -22.25 2.40
N PRO A 143 -0.56 -22.97 1.66
CA PRO A 143 -0.55 -22.85 0.22
C PRO A 143 -0.62 -21.36 -0.11
N THR A 144 0.33 -20.88 -0.92
CA THR A 144 0.32 -19.52 -1.44
C THR A 144 -0.91 -19.40 -2.33
N VAL A 145 -2.05 -19.10 -1.73
CA VAL A 145 -3.19 -18.62 -2.47
C VAL A 145 -2.74 -17.24 -2.90
N ARG A 146 -2.26 -17.14 -4.16
CA ARG A 146 -2.38 -15.89 -4.91
C ARG A 146 -3.77 -15.41 -4.57
N THR A 147 -3.88 -14.23 -3.99
CA THR A 147 -5.16 -13.54 -3.93
C THR A 147 -5.52 -13.25 -5.37
N THR A 148 -6.00 -14.26 -6.11
CA THR A 148 -7.08 -14.05 -7.03
C THR A 148 -8.16 -13.54 -6.10
N ALA A 149 -8.33 -12.22 -6.07
CA ALA A 149 -9.60 -11.64 -5.71
C ALA A 149 -10.63 -12.32 -6.63
N SER A 150 -11.09 -13.50 -6.21
CA SER A 150 -12.31 -14.08 -6.70
C SER A 150 -13.34 -13.40 -5.82
N SER A 151 -13.72 -12.19 -6.24
CA SER A 151 -14.86 -11.49 -5.69
C SER A 151 -16.04 -12.45 -5.78
N PRO A 152 -16.67 -12.86 -4.68
CA PRO A 152 -17.99 -13.45 -4.71
C PRO A 152 -19.00 -12.30 -4.84
N HIS A 153 -18.81 -11.46 -5.86
CA HIS A 153 -19.70 -10.39 -6.29
C HIS A 153 -19.47 -10.21 -7.78
N GLY A 154 -20.44 -10.66 -8.57
CA GLY A 154 -20.65 -10.08 -9.89
C GLY A 154 -20.82 -8.58 -9.72
N THR A 155 -20.17 -7.81 -10.59
CA THR A 155 -20.40 -6.39 -10.86
C THR A 155 -20.35 -5.42 -9.66
N ALA A 156 -19.30 -4.57 -9.64
CA ALA A 156 -19.06 -3.41 -8.78
C ALA A 156 -18.66 -3.66 -7.30
N THR A 157 -17.38 -3.51 -6.99
CA THR A 157 -16.84 -3.31 -5.64
C THR A 157 -17.06 -1.86 -5.19
N ASP A 158 -17.71 -1.65 -4.05
CA ASP A 158 -17.70 -0.37 -3.33
C ASP A 158 -16.33 -0.18 -2.66
N ALA A 159 -15.30 0.13 -3.46
CA ALA A 159 -14.23 0.97 -2.93
C ALA A 159 -14.91 2.26 -2.40
N PRO A 160 -14.46 2.85 -1.28
CA PRO A 160 -15.06 4.07 -0.75
C PRO A 160 -14.87 5.28 -1.69
N PHE A 161 -14.28 5.03 -2.86
CA PHE A 161 -14.21 5.89 -4.00
C PHE A 161 -14.42 5.07 -5.28
N SER A 162 -15.01 5.65 -6.31
CA SER A 162 -15.05 5.06 -7.66
C SER A 162 -14.02 5.73 -8.56
N LEU A 163 -13.55 5.03 -9.60
CA LEU A 163 -12.70 5.63 -10.63
C LEU A 163 -13.50 5.87 -11.91
N ARG A 164 -13.34 7.06 -12.49
CA ARG A 164 -13.86 7.36 -13.83
C ARG A 164 -12.88 8.21 -14.62
N LYS A 165 -13.10 8.33 -15.92
CA LYS A 165 -12.38 9.30 -16.75
C LYS A 165 -12.81 10.71 -16.38
N ALA A 166 -11.84 11.62 -16.32
CA ALA A 166 -12.12 13.04 -16.19
C ALA A 166 -12.79 13.56 -17.47
N THR A 167 -13.62 14.57 -17.30
CA THR A 167 -14.26 15.36 -18.35
C THR A 167 -13.79 16.81 -18.24
N LEU A 168 -14.04 17.63 -19.26
CA LEU A 168 -13.65 19.05 -19.21
C LEU A 168 -14.42 19.82 -18.12
N ASP A 169 -15.61 19.34 -17.72
CA ASP A 169 -16.42 19.94 -16.66
C ASP A 169 -15.77 19.75 -15.28
N ASP A 170 -14.90 18.74 -15.11
CA ASP A 170 -14.17 18.49 -13.86
C ASP A 170 -13.06 19.51 -13.58
N ARG A 171 -12.74 20.40 -14.54
CA ARG A 171 -11.57 21.29 -14.48
C ARG A 171 -11.49 22.09 -13.18
N GLY A 172 -12.58 22.75 -12.77
CA GLY A 172 -12.57 23.57 -11.55
C GLY A 172 -12.36 22.75 -10.28
N ALA A 173 -12.95 21.55 -10.22
CA ALA A 173 -12.77 20.62 -9.10
C ALA A 173 -11.33 20.07 -9.05
N LEU A 174 -10.74 19.77 -10.21
CA LEU A 174 -9.35 19.34 -10.34
C LEU A 174 -8.37 20.45 -9.94
N GLU A 175 -8.55 21.69 -10.39
CA GLU A 175 -7.73 22.84 -9.97
C GLU A 175 -7.73 22.98 -8.45
N SER A 176 -8.91 22.85 -7.83
CA SER A 176 -9.08 22.91 -6.38
C SER A 176 -8.39 21.74 -5.66
N LEU A 177 -8.54 20.51 -6.16
CA LEU A 177 -7.88 19.32 -5.62
C LEU A 177 -6.35 19.46 -5.67
N ILE A 178 -5.80 19.85 -6.82
CA ILE A 178 -4.36 19.97 -7.06
C ILE A 178 -3.76 20.97 -6.07
N ALA A 179 -4.39 22.13 -5.90
CA ALA A 179 -3.93 23.15 -4.96
C ALA A 179 -3.94 22.65 -3.51
N ARG A 180 -5.03 22.00 -3.06
CA ARG A 180 -5.12 21.44 -1.70
C ARG A 180 -4.09 20.34 -1.47
N SER A 181 -3.95 19.43 -2.44
CA SER A 181 -3.01 18.30 -2.38
C SER A 181 -1.57 18.78 -2.31
N ALA A 182 -1.16 19.67 -3.22
CA ALA A 182 0.20 20.19 -3.26
C ALA A 182 0.56 20.92 -1.96
N ARG A 183 -0.31 21.82 -1.47
CA ARG A 183 -0.04 22.59 -0.25
C ARG A 183 0.12 21.75 1.00
N ALA A 184 -0.59 20.62 1.10
CA ALA A 184 -0.57 19.80 2.31
C ALA A 184 0.40 18.62 2.23
N LEU A 185 0.47 17.92 1.09
CA LEU A 185 1.20 16.65 0.96
C LEU A 185 2.65 16.83 0.48
N THR A 186 3.07 18.04 0.12
CA THR A 186 4.49 18.31 -0.18
C THR A 186 5.20 19.10 0.92
N LEU A 187 4.54 19.32 2.06
CA LEU A 187 5.15 19.95 3.23
C LEU A 187 6.36 19.12 3.71
N GLY A 188 7.45 19.81 4.03
CA GLY A 188 8.72 19.19 4.42
C GLY A 188 9.61 18.77 3.25
N ALA A 189 9.05 18.60 2.05
CA ALA A 189 9.80 18.29 0.82
C ALA A 189 10.15 19.56 0.01
N TYR A 190 9.28 20.56 0.01
CA TYR A 190 9.48 21.85 -0.65
C TYR A 190 9.10 23.02 0.27
N THR A 191 9.68 24.19 0.00
CA THR A 191 9.28 25.44 0.67
C THR A 191 7.90 25.89 0.19
N PRO A 192 7.13 26.64 1.02
CA PRO A 192 5.84 27.19 0.60
C PRO A 192 5.92 28.04 -0.68
N ARG A 193 7.00 28.82 -0.84
CA ARG A 193 7.24 29.61 -2.05
C ARG A 193 7.43 28.74 -3.29
N GLN A 194 8.17 27.63 -3.19
CA GLN A 194 8.31 26.67 -4.29
C GLN A 194 6.95 26.05 -4.65
N VAL A 195 6.14 25.65 -3.67
CA VAL A 195 4.81 25.06 -3.92
C VAL A 195 3.87 26.05 -4.61
N GLU A 196 3.76 27.29 -4.12
CA GLU A 196 2.88 28.29 -4.73
C GLU A 196 3.33 28.69 -6.14
N THR A 197 4.64 28.73 -6.38
CA THR A 197 5.18 29.05 -7.71
C THR A 197 5.00 27.86 -8.65
N ALA A 198 5.20 26.63 -8.17
CA ALA A 198 4.90 25.43 -8.92
C ALA A 198 3.42 25.32 -9.28
N LEU A 199 2.49 25.70 -8.39
CA LEU A 199 1.05 25.76 -8.71
C LEU A 199 0.69 26.74 -9.84
N ARG A 200 1.52 27.76 -10.09
CA ARG A 200 1.33 28.69 -11.21
C ARG A 200 1.99 28.22 -12.50
N ALA A 201 3.07 27.45 -12.41
CA ALA A 201 3.92 27.11 -13.55
C ALA A 201 3.81 25.63 -13.98
N ALA A 202 3.79 24.70 -13.02
CA ALA A 202 4.05 23.27 -13.24
C ALA A 202 3.01 22.30 -12.66
N PHE A 203 2.29 22.66 -11.61
CA PHE A 203 1.25 21.85 -11.00
C PHE A 203 -0.10 22.40 -11.42
N GLY A 204 -0.77 21.73 -12.35
CA GLY A 204 -2.05 22.17 -12.84
C GLY A 204 -2.80 21.07 -13.57
N VAL A 205 -4.05 21.37 -13.91
CA VAL A 205 -4.89 20.49 -14.72
C VAL A 205 -4.26 20.35 -16.10
N ASP A 206 -4.17 19.11 -16.57
CA ASP A 206 -3.72 18.81 -17.91
C ASP A 206 -4.93 18.48 -18.79
N THR A 207 -5.44 19.47 -19.52
CA THR A 207 -6.61 19.25 -20.40
C THR A 207 -6.28 18.37 -21.60
N GLN A 208 -5.00 18.18 -21.95
CA GLN A 208 -4.61 17.24 -23.00
C GLN A 208 -4.90 15.80 -22.58
N LEU A 209 -4.67 15.44 -21.30
CA LEU A 209 -5.01 14.11 -20.80
C LEU A 209 -6.53 13.87 -20.81
N ILE A 210 -7.33 14.91 -20.54
CA ILE A 210 -8.79 14.83 -20.62
C ILE A 210 -9.22 14.57 -22.07
N ARG A 211 -8.69 15.37 -23.01
CA ARG A 211 -8.99 15.22 -24.46
C ARG A 211 -8.52 13.88 -25.02
N ASP A 212 -7.39 13.37 -24.55
CA ASP A 212 -6.87 12.05 -24.94
C ASP A 212 -7.62 10.90 -24.26
N GLY A 213 -8.50 11.19 -23.28
CA GLY A 213 -9.27 10.20 -22.55
C GLY A 213 -8.41 9.34 -21.62
N THR A 214 -7.29 9.87 -21.13
CA THR A 214 -6.29 9.17 -20.29
C THR A 214 -6.07 9.83 -18.93
N TYR A 215 -6.90 10.83 -18.57
CA TYR A 215 -6.96 11.38 -17.22
C TYR A 215 -8.06 10.69 -16.42
N LEU A 216 -7.72 10.21 -15.22
CA LEU A 216 -8.64 9.55 -14.31
C LEU A 216 -8.85 10.40 -13.07
N VAL A 217 -10.07 10.31 -12.53
CA VAL A 217 -10.44 10.86 -11.23
C VAL A 217 -10.96 9.75 -10.33
N ALA A 218 -10.68 9.91 -9.04
CA ALA A 218 -11.28 9.15 -7.97
C ALA A 218 -12.35 9.99 -7.30
N GLU A 219 -13.57 9.45 -7.19
CA GLU A 219 -14.71 10.13 -6.61
C GLU A 219 -15.20 9.43 -5.36
N ALA A 220 -15.38 10.19 -4.29
CA ALA A 220 -15.99 9.72 -3.05
C ALA A 220 -16.91 10.79 -2.49
N ASP A 221 -18.03 10.38 -1.90
CA ASP A 221 -19.02 11.28 -1.30
C ASP A 221 -19.43 12.44 -2.24
N GLY A 222 -19.52 12.17 -3.55
CA GLY A 222 -19.88 13.16 -4.58
C GLY A 222 -18.78 14.18 -4.92
N ALA A 223 -17.56 13.99 -4.44
CA ALA A 223 -16.43 14.89 -4.69
C ALA A 223 -15.23 14.15 -5.33
N ILE A 224 -14.47 14.87 -6.15
CA ILE A 224 -13.19 14.38 -6.67
C ILE A 224 -12.14 14.45 -5.55
N VAL A 225 -11.69 13.28 -5.11
CA VAL A 225 -10.76 13.09 -3.99
C VAL A 225 -9.36 12.63 -4.44
N GLY A 226 -9.19 12.37 -5.73
CA GLY A 226 -7.90 12.12 -6.33
C GLY A 226 -7.93 12.22 -7.85
N CYS A 227 -6.78 12.47 -8.46
CA CYS A 227 -6.62 12.45 -9.91
C CYS A 227 -5.24 11.93 -10.28
N GLY A 228 -5.13 11.41 -11.50
CA GLY A 228 -3.89 10.87 -12.06
C GLY A 228 -4.12 10.35 -13.47
N GLY A 229 -3.11 10.34 -14.32
CA GLY A 229 -3.27 9.83 -15.67
C GLY A 229 -1.96 9.42 -16.34
N TRP A 230 -2.09 8.99 -17.58
CA TRP A 230 -0.96 8.60 -18.43
C TRP A 230 -1.02 9.28 -19.78
N SER A 231 0.11 9.42 -20.46
CA SER A 231 0.22 10.11 -21.74
C SER A 231 0.96 9.28 -22.76
N LYS A 232 0.41 9.23 -23.97
CA LYS A 232 1.08 8.78 -25.19
C LYS A 232 1.86 9.88 -25.90
N ARG A 233 1.99 11.07 -25.28
CA ARG A 233 2.69 12.23 -25.84
C ARG A 233 4.00 12.49 -25.11
N ARG A 234 4.96 13.11 -25.81
CA ARG A 234 6.31 13.41 -25.29
C ARG A 234 6.33 14.33 -24.08
N THR A 235 5.31 15.18 -23.90
CA THR A 235 5.19 16.08 -22.74
C THR A 235 5.34 15.32 -21.41
N LEU A 236 6.35 15.70 -20.63
CA LEU A 236 6.75 15.00 -19.41
C LEU A 236 6.03 15.50 -18.15
N PHE A 237 5.94 16.82 -17.96
CA PHE A 237 5.22 17.42 -16.83
C PHE A 237 3.73 17.57 -17.14
N GLY A 238 2.88 17.46 -16.12
CA GLY A 238 1.45 17.77 -16.22
C GLY A 238 1.21 19.29 -16.17
N GLY A 239 -0.02 19.71 -16.51
CA GLY A 239 -0.48 21.09 -16.38
C GLY A 239 -0.45 21.89 -17.68
N ASP A 240 -1.54 22.63 -17.93
CA ASP A 240 -1.69 23.46 -19.13
C ASP A 240 -0.80 24.71 -19.13
N SER A 241 -0.37 25.17 -17.95
CA SER A 241 0.51 26.33 -17.78
C SER A 241 1.97 26.09 -18.15
N GLN A 242 2.34 24.85 -18.49
CA GLN A 242 3.71 24.49 -18.87
C GLN A 242 4.12 25.16 -20.18
N ALA A 243 5.23 25.92 -20.15
CA ALA A 243 5.70 26.68 -21.30
C ALA A 243 6.21 25.81 -22.47
N HIS A 244 6.70 24.60 -22.17
CA HIS A 244 7.28 23.68 -23.16
C HIS A 244 6.52 22.35 -23.19
N ARG A 245 5.46 22.31 -24.00
CA ARG A 245 4.68 21.09 -24.24
C ARG A 245 5.01 20.52 -25.62
N ASP A 246 5.31 19.24 -25.66
CA ASP A 246 5.54 18.47 -26.87
C ASP A 246 4.38 17.48 -27.04
N SER A 247 3.48 17.80 -27.96
CA SER A 247 2.28 17.02 -28.23
C SER A 247 2.52 15.84 -29.18
N ALA A 248 3.75 15.65 -29.69
CA ALA A 248 4.07 14.55 -30.58
C ALA A 248 3.83 13.20 -29.89
N GLU A 249 3.28 12.26 -30.65
CA GLU A 249 3.02 10.90 -30.15
C GLU A 249 4.32 10.11 -29.98
N LEU A 250 4.34 9.30 -28.93
CA LEU A 250 5.40 8.37 -28.59
C LEU A 250 5.22 7.06 -29.35
N ASN A 251 6.32 6.39 -29.68
CA ASN A 251 6.28 5.03 -30.22
C ASN A 251 6.19 4.02 -29.06
N PRO A 252 5.08 3.26 -28.90
CA PRO A 252 4.88 2.41 -27.73
C PRO A 252 5.90 1.29 -27.54
N THR A 253 6.59 0.88 -28.61
CA THR A 253 7.62 -0.18 -28.55
C THR A 253 9.00 0.36 -28.21
N ARG A 254 9.26 1.64 -28.48
CA ARG A 254 10.56 2.30 -28.29
C ARG A 254 10.57 3.28 -27.13
N ASP A 255 9.46 3.90 -26.79
CA ASP A 255 9.37 4.96 -25.80
C ASP A 255 8.59 4.50 -24.56
N ALA A 256 8.73 5.25 -23.46
CA ALA A 256 7.97 5.03 -22.24
C ALA A 256 6.74 5.95 -22.18
N ALA A 257 5.58 5.41 -21.80
CA ALA A 257 4.41 6.22 -21.51
C ALA A 257 4.68 7.12 -20.30
N LYS A 258 4.19 8.36 -20.33
CA LYS A 258 4.41 9.31 -19.24
C LYS A 258 3.29 9.18 -18.22
N ILE A 259 3.62 8.81 -16.98
CA ILE A 259 2.68 8.85 -15.85
C ILE A 259 2.78 10.22 -15.20
N ARG A 260 1.66 10.95 -15.07
CA ARG A 260 1.70 12.33 -14.60
C ARG A 260 0.36 12.81 -14.03
N ALA A 261 0.41 13.99 -13.42
CA ALA A 261 -0.71 14.70 -12.81
C ALA A 261 -1.40 13.94 -11.65
N PHE A 262 -0.60 13.28 -10.79
CA PHE A 262 -1.10 12.57 -9.62
C PHE A 262 -1.22 13.48 -8.40
N PHE A 263 -2.44 13.67 -7.92
CA PHE A 263 -2.76 14.45 -6.72
C PHE A 263 -3.88 13.79 -5.94
N ILE A 264 -3.76 13.73 -4.62
CA ILE A 264 -4.73 13.07 -3.73
C ILE A 264 -5.14 14.07 -2.65
N ASP A 265 -6.44 14.11 -2.33
CA ASP A 265 -6.94 14.95 -1.26
C ASP A 265 -6.31 14.49 0.07
N PRO A 266 -5.78 15.40 0.91
CA PRO A 266 -5.11 15.00 2.16
C PRO A 266 -5.98 14.16 3.09
N ALA A 267 -7.29 14.40 3.15
CA ALA A 267 -8.22 13.61 3.97
C ALA A 267 -8.38 12.16 3.45
N TRP A 268 -8.01 11.94 2.19
CA TRP A 268 -8.09 10.65 1.50
C TRP A 268 -6.72 10.03 1.22
N ALA A 269 -5.64 10.66 1.68
CA ALA A 269 -4.31 10.13 1.56
C ALA A 269 -4.20 8.74 2.25
N ARG A 270 -3.36 7.87 1.68
CA ARG A 270 -3.10 6.51 2.20
C ARG A 270 -4.32 5.56 2.22
N LYS A 271 -5.44 5.91 1.58
CA LYS A 271 -6.63 5.04 1.40
C LYS A 271 -6.64 4.25 0.08
N GLY A 272 -5.48 4.06 -0.55
CA GLY A 272 -5.35 3.25 -1.77
C GLY A 272 -5.65 3.97 -3.11
N ILE A 273 -6.16 5.20 -3.10
CA ILE A 273 -6.50 5.96 -4.32
C ILE A 273 -5.31 6.07 -5.29
N GLY A 274 -4.13 6.48 -4.79
CA GLY A 274 -2.95 6.64 -5.64
C GLY A 274 -2.53 5.35 -6.33
N ARG A 275 -2.64 4.21 -5.63
CA ARG A 275 -2.38 2.88 -6.22
C ARG A 275 -3.41 2.56 -7.30
N ALA A 276 -4.70 2.74 -7.02
CA ALA A 276 -5.77 2.42 -7.95
C ALA A 276 -5.68 3.26 -9.26
N LEU A 277 -5.39 4.56 -9.13
CA LEU A 277 -5.15 5.44 -10.29
C LEU A 277 -3.94 5.01 -11.10
N LEU A 278 -2.84 4.64 -10.43
CA LEU A 278 -1.60 4.21 -11.08
C LEU A 278 -1.79 2.88 -11.82
N GLU A 279 -2.37 1.88 -11.16
CA GLU A 279 -2.66 0.57 -11.74
C GLU A 279 -3.55 0.70 -12.98
N ARG A 280 -4.61 1.52 -12.89
CA ARG A 280 -5.49 1.79 -14.04
C ARG A 280 -4.75 2.49 -15.17
N SER A 281 -3.92 3.48 -14.85
CA SER A 281 -3.12 4.21 -15.83
C SER A 281 -2.11 3.31 -16.55
N GLU A 282 -1.39 2.47 -15.79
CA GLU A 282 -0.45 1.51 -16.37
C GLU A 282 -1.17 0.45 -17.21
N ALA A 283 -2.32 -0.05 -16.77
CA ALA A 283 -3.11 -1.03 -17.52
C ALA A 283 -3.58 -0.46 -18.87
N GLU A 284 -4.10 0.77 -18.89
CA GLU A 284 -4.49 1.45 -20.12
C GLU A 284 -3.30 1.73 -21.05
N ALA A 285 -2.16 2.15 -20.50
CA ALA A 285 -0.93 2.33 -21.26
C ALA A 285 -0.42 1.01 -21.87
N ARG A 286 -0.44 -0.11 -21.12
CA ARG A 286 -0.10 -1.44 -21.65
C ARG A 286 -1.05 -1.87 -22.76
N SER A 287 -2.35 -1.63 -22.60
CA SER A 287 -3.35 -1.92 -23.64
C SER A 287 -3.12 -1.12 -24.93
N SER A 288 -2.43 0.02 -24.83
CA SER A 288 -2.00 0.86 -25.95
C SER A 288 -0.61 0.50 -26.50
N GLY A 289 -0.03 -0.63 -26.05
CA GLY A 289 1.21 -1.19 -26.57
C GLY A 289 2.49 -0.73 -25.84
N PHE A 290 2.40 0.13 -24.83
CA PHE A 290 3.57 0.59 -24.10
C PHE A 290 4.15 -0.50 -23.20
N ARG A 291 5.48 -0.62 -23.22
CA ARG A 291 6.23 -1.59 -22.41
C ARG A 291 7.06 -0.96 -21.29
N ARG A 292 7.04 0.36 -21.20
CA ARG A 292 7.79 1.12 -20.20
C ARG A 292 6.97 2.33 -19.76
N PHE A 293 7.21 2.73 -18.53
CA PHE A 293 6.61 3.91 -17.91
C PHE A 293 7.72 4.80 -17.37
N GLU A 294 7.51 6.11 -17.44
CA GLU A 294 8.36 7.07 -16.77
C GLU A 294 7.53 8.21 -16.20
N LEU A 295 8.07 8.86 -15.17
CA LEU A 295 7.45 9.97 -14.48
C LEU A 295 8.48 10.89 -13.85
N MET A 296 8.05 12.10 -13.53
CA MET A 296 8.79 13.02 -12.67
C MET A 296 8.11 13.04 -11.30
N ALA A 297 8.70 12.35 -10.33
CA ALA A 297 8.16 12.30 -8.98
C ALA A 297 8.50 13.60 -8.24
N MET A 298 7.48 14.18 -7.59
CA MET A 298 7.74 15.06 -6.46
C MET A 298 8.45 14.26 -5.36
N LEU A 299 9.32 14.91 -4.59
CA LEU A 299 10.09 14.24 -3.53
C LEU A 299 9.17 13.50 -2.52
N SER A 300 8.00 14.07 -2.21
CA SER A 300 7.00 13.43 -1.34
C SER A 300 6.35 12.16 -1.92
N GLY A 301 6.40 11.97 -3.24
CA GLY A 301 5.85 10.81 -3.94
C GLY A 301 6.86 9.69 -4.21
N VAL A 302 8.16 9.91 -3.98
CA VAL A 302 9.23 8.97 -4.37
C VAL A 302 9.04 7.59 -3.75
N ASP A 303 8.80 7.52 -2.44
CA ASP A 303 8.65 6.23 -1.75
C ASP A 303 7.38 5.48 -2.17
N PHE A 304 6.32 6.22 -2.51
CA PHE A 304 5.14 5.63 -3.13
C PHE A 304 5.52 4.95 -4.44
N TYR A 305 6.14 5.65 -5.39
CA TYR A 305 6.50 5.06 -6.69
C TYR A 305 7.54 3.92 -6.57
N ARG A 306 8.50 4.01 -5.65
CA ARG A 306 9.42 2.91 -5.34
C ARG A 306 8.66 1.65 -4.93
N SER A 307 7.66 1.78 -4.05
CA SER A 307 6.83 0.65 -3.63
C SER A 307 6.02 0.04 -4.77
N GLN A 308 5.82 0.77 -5.88
CA GLN A 308 5.11 0.33 -7.08
C GLN A 308 6.08 -0.18 -8.17
N GLY A 309 7.36 -0.32 -7.86
CA GLY A 309 8.38 -0.88 -8.74
C GLY A 309 9.10 0.13 -9.64
N TYR A 310 8.92 1.43 -9.44
CA TYR A 310 9.67 2.45 -10.17
C TYR A 310 11.08 2.61 -9.60
N GLN A 311 12.06 2.70 -10.50
CA GLN A 311 13.47 2.90 -10.19
C GLN A 311 13.82 4.39 -10.36
N PRO A 312 14.52 5.01 -9.39
CA PRO A 312 14.90 6.41 -9.46
C PRO A 312 16.11 6.64 -10.37
N GLY A 313 16.10 7.75 -11.10
CA GLY A 313 17.25 8.32 -11.80
C GLY A 313 17.96 9.40 -10.98
N ALA A 314 18.81 10.19 -11.64
CA ALA A 314 19.46 11.34 -11.02
C ALA A 314 18.45 12.48 -10.78
N PRO A 315 18.49 13.18 -9.62
CA PRO A 315 17.63 14.34 -9.37
C PRO A 315 17.81 15.42 -10.43
N VAL A 316 16.71 16.09 -10.79
CA VAL A 316 16.69 17.17 -11.78
C VAL A 316 16.10 18.41 -11.13
N GLN A 317 16.78 19.54 -11.31
CA GLN A 317 16.32 20.86 -10.89
C GLN A 317 15.55 21.52 -12.03
N TYR A 318 14.32 21.95 -11.75
CA TYR A 318 13.49 22.68 -12.70
C TYR A 318 13.35 24.13 -12.27
N GLN A 319 13.67 25.06 -13.17
CA GLN A 319 13.56 26.50 -12.87
C GLN A 319 12.10 26.93 -12.91
N LEU A 320 11.58 27.47 -11.81
CA LEU A 320 10.21 28.00 -11.74
C LEU A 320 10.15 29.48 -12.14
N GLU A 321 11.06 30.27 -11.59
CA GLU A 321 11.26 31.70 -11.87
C GLU A 321 12.73 32.05 -11.60
N PRO A 322 13.27 33.18 -12.08
CA PRO A 322 14.67 33.54 -11.81
C PRO A 322 15.03 33.46 -10.33
N GLY A 323 16.03 32.63 -9.99
CA GLY A 323 16.48 32.41 -8.60
C GLY A 323 15.68 31.42 -7.76
N LEU A 324 14.65 30.76 -8.33
CA LEU A 324 13.88 29.72 -7.65
C LEU A 324 13.74 28.47 -8.52
N SER A 325 14.29 27.35 -8.05
CA SER A 325 14.13 26.03 -8.65
C SER A 325 13.32 25.09 -7.76
N ILE A 326 12.79 24.02 -8.33
CA ILE A 326 12.17 22.91 -7.63
C ILE A 326 12.79 21.60 -8.09
N GLU A 327 13.09 20.71 -7.15
CA GLU A 327 13.69 19.42 -7.45
C GLU A 327 12.64 18.36 -7.76
N PHE A 328 12.86 17.58 -8.80
CA PHE A 328 12.09 16.37 -9.09
C PHE A 328 13.02 15.18 -9.24
N LEU A 329 12.49 13.99 -9.00
CA LEU A 329 13.20 12.73 -9.24
C LEU A 329 12.59 12.03 -10.46
N PRO A 330 13.30 11.95 -11.60
CA PRO A 330 12.90 11.09 -12.70
C PRO A 330 12.83 9.65 -12.21
N MET A 331 11.76 8.93 -12.55
CA MET A 331 11.64 7.52 -12.22
C MET A 331 11.10 6.73 -13.42
N SER A 332 11.54 5.49 -13.57
CA SER A 332 11.12 4.62 -14.67
C SER A 332 10.76 3.21 -14.19
N LYS A 333 9.90 2.54 -14.94
CA LYS A 333 9.46 1.17 -14.68
C LYS A 333 9.28 0.43 -16.00
N SER A 334 9.79 -0.78 -16.08
CA SER A 334 9.46 -1.70 -17.18
C SER A 334 8.14 -2.39 -16.89
N ALA A 335 7.31 -2.54 -17.93
CA ALA A 335 5.93 -3.01 -17.82
C ALA A 335 5.79 -4.49 -17.46
#